data_AF-A0A3D5T7F6-F1
#
_entry.id   AF-A0A3D5T7F6-F1
#
_cell.length_a   1.000
_cell.length_b   1.000
_cell.length_c   1.000
_cell.angle_alpha   90.00
_cell.angle_beta   90.00
_cell.angle_gamma   90.00
#
_symmetry.space_group_name_H-M   'P 1'
#
loop_
_entity.id
_entity.type
_entity.pdbx_description
1 polymer ?
#
loop_
_entity_poly.entity_id
_entity_poly.type
_entity_poly.pdbx_seq_one_letter_code
_entity_poly.pdbx_strand_id
1 'polypeptide(L)'
;METNPEGTAQTYIFLVDNQDIALNIVMSGYQALCLVQEDDGYYFSADSFIEEMRAIQFNGSCQSAYHYVTACTAKWINDKLQTFFKDAGLDGKAGWQLFKEKEYLGKLDNQKEVEKLLEQYILRFERDPKEEPELSRFHLFDAKGNVKGVRDMEIVDYLVENVQFFVVGITPYYYEHGVFLEDHDGVRMKYRIQKLIYRDQVQSGVIKRIYNLLITQPKVHREAYELNKQPVRWINFKNGYYDPVTGEMLEHNPDYLTINQIPFPYYPE
;
A
#
# COMPACT_ATOMS: atom_id res chain seq x y z
N MET A 1 -11.63 -4.05 24.28
CA MET A 1 -12.55 -4.00 23.12
C MET A 1 -13.95 -3.53 23.54
N GLU A 2 -14.02 -2.58 24.48
CA GLU A 2 -15.31 -2.05 24.99
C GLU A 2 -15.84 -0.89 24.14
N THR A 3 -14.99 -0.30 23.32
CA THR A 3 -15.29 0.81 22.42
C THR A 3 -14.95 0.41 20.99
N ASN A 4 -15.65 1.00 20.02
CA ASN A 4 -15.28 0.83 18.61
C ASN A 4 -13.93 1.52 18.32
N PRO A 5 -13.09 0.95 17.46
CA PRO A 5 -11.87 1.61 17.01
C PRO A 5 -12.17 2.86 16.18
N GLU A 6 -11.37 3.91 16.37
CA GLU A 6 -11.46 5.17 15.61
C GLU A 6 -10.31 5.25 14.61
N GLY A 7 -10.64 5.23 13.31
CA GLY A 7 -9.67 5.30 12.22
C GLY A 7 -9.11 3.94 11.80
N THR A 8 -8.73 3.85 10.52
CA THR A 8 -8.33 2.60 9.85
C THR A 8 -7.13 1.90 10.48
N ALA A 9 -6.16 2.63 11.04
CA ALA A 9 -5.02 2.00 11.71
C ALA A 9 -5.39 1.34 13.05
N GLN A 10 -6.41 1.87 13.74
CA GLN A 10 -6.85 1.39 15.05
C GLN A 10 -7.78 0.17 14.97
N THR A 11 -8.29 -0.17 13.79
CA THR A 11 -9.06 -1.39 13.58
C THR A 11 -8.15 -2.63 13.55
N TYR A 12 -6.84 -2.49 13.36
CA TYR A 12 -5.90 -3.61 13.25
C TYR A 12 -5.19 -3.91 14.57
N ILE A 13 -5.31 -5.15 15.04
CA ILE A 13 -4.60 -5.67 16.21
C ILE A 13 -3.55 -6.69 15.75
N PHE A 14 -2.28 -6.38 15.96
CA PHE A 14 -1.15 -7.25 15.64
C PHE A 14 -0.83 -8.19 16.80
N LEU A 15 -1.02 -9.50 16.58
CA LEU A 15 -0.69 -10.56 17.53
C LEU A 15 0.74 -11.04 17.27
N VAL A 16 1.66 -10.70 18.16
CA VAL A 16 3.10 -10.99 18.03
C VAL A 16 3.60 -11.75 19.25
N ASP A 17 4.71 -12.46 19.16
CA ASP A 17 5.33 -13.21 20.27
C ASP A 17 6.69 -12.61 20.72
N ASN A 18 6.94 -11.36 20.34
CA ASN A 18 8.13 -10.61 20.70
C ASN A 18 7.72 -9.27 21.33
N GLN A 19 8.11 -9.06 22.59
CA GLN A 19 7.74 -7.87 23.37
C GLN A 19 8.31 -6.57 22.80
N ASP A 20 9.56 -6.57 22.32
CA ASP A 20 10.19 -5.38 21.75
C ASP A 20 9.47 -4.95 20.46
N ILE A 21 9.07 -5.94 19.64
CA ILE A 21 8.26 -5.69 18.44
C ILE A 21 6.89 -5.15 18.82
N ALA A 22 6.21 -5.77 19.79
CA ALA A 22 4.90 -5.29 20.27
C ALA A 22 4.98 -3.84 20.74
N LEU A 23 6.01 -3.50 21.54
CA LEU A 23 6.25 -2.16 22.02
C LEU A 23 6.46 -1.18 20.86
N ASN A 24 7.29 -1.52 19.87
CA ASN A 24 7.55 -0.63 18.75
C ASN A 24 6.30 -0.43 17.87
N ILE A 25 5.45 -1.44 17.69
CA ILE A 25 4.15 -1.30 17.00
C ILE A 25 3.26 -0.29 17.73
N VAL A 26 3.19 -0.38 19.07
CA VAL A 26 2.41 0.56 19.90
C VAL A 26 2.98 1.98 19.84
N MET A 27 4.30 2.13 19.91
CA MET A 27 4.97 3.43 19.76
C MET A 27 4.76 4.04 18.36
N SER A 28 4.57 3.20 17.35
CA SER A 28 4.23 3.58 15.98
C SER A 28 2.76 3.95 15.79
N GLY A 29 1.95 3.95 16.87
CA GLY A 29 0.54 4.34 16.84
C GLY A 29 -0.44 3.25 16.39
N TYR A 30 -0.03 1.97 16.36
CA TYR A 30 -0.89 0.83 16.01
C TYR A 30 -1.21 -0.04 17.24
N GLN A 31 -2.19 -0.93 17.14
CA GLN A 31 -2.53 -1.83 18.25
C GLN A 31 -1.75 -3.15 18.14
N ALA A 32 -1.12 -3.58 19.22
CA ALA A 32 -0.46 -4.88 19.30
C ALA A 32 -0.80 -5.60 20.61
N LEU A 33 -0.79 -6.92 20.56
CA LEU A 33 -0.90 -7.79 21.72
C LEU A 33 0.24 -8.82 21.67
N CYS A 34 1.06 -8.82 22.71
CA CYS A 34 2.14 -9.77 22.85
C CYS A 34 1.62 -11.08 23.45
N LEU A 35 1.86 -12.19 22.76
CA LEU A 35 1.55 -13.54 23.20
C LEU A 35 2.81 -14.23 23.71
N VAL A 36 2.72 -14.87 24.87
CA VAL A 36 3.82 -15.66 25.46
C VAL A 36 3.54 -17.16 25.31
N GLN A 37 4.57 -18.00 25.51
CA GLN A 37 4.41 -19.46 25.39
C GLN A 37 3.61 -20.06 26.56
N GLU A 38 3.86 -19.57 27.77
CA GLU A 38 3.15 -19.98 28.98
C GLU A 38 2.55 -18.75 29.63
N ASP A 39 1.28 -18.85 30.03
CA ASP A 39 0.57 -17.78 30.71
C ASP A 39 1.23 -17.49 32.06
N ASP A 40 1.71 -16.27 32.23
CA ASP A 40 2.40 -15.79 33.42
C ASP A 40 1.53 -14.87 34.28
N GLY A 41 0.25 -14.73 33.94
CA GLY A 41 -0.72 -13.85 34.59
C GLY A 41 -0.61 -12.38 34.17
N TYR A 42 0.37 -12.01 33.34
CA TYR A 42 0.53 -10.67 32.78
C TYR A 42 0.33 -10.63 31.27
N TYR A 43 0.71 -11.70 30.57
CA TYR A 43 0.55 -11.85 29.12
C TYR A 43 -0.26 -13.09 28.80
N PHE A 44 -1.08 -12.98 27.76
CA PHE A 44 -1.81 -14.12 27.24
C PHE A 44 -0.86 -15.11 26.55
N SER A 45 -1.07 -16.39 26.80
CA SER A 45 -0.76 -17.42 25.83
C SER A 45 -1.77 -17.42 24.67
N ALA A 46 -1.45 -18.09 23.56
CA ALA A 46 -2.41 -18.24 22.48
C ALA A 46 -3.71 -18.94 22.93
N ASP A 47 -3.62 -19.85 23.92
CA ASP A 47 -4.78 -20.54 24.48
C ASP A 47 -5.64 -19.63 25.36
N SER A 48 -5.03 -18.95 26.33
CA SER A 48 -5.74 -18.02 27.22
C SER A 48 -6.33 -16.84 26.45
N PHE A 49 -5.65 -16.35 25.41
CA PHE A 49 -6.23 -15.35 24.50
C PHE A 49 -7.51 -15.87 23.82
N ILE A 50 -7.50 -17.10 23.30
CA ILE A 50 -8.67 -17.71 22.65
C ILE A 50 -9.81 -17.89 23.67
N GLU A 51 -9.50 -18.32 24.89
CA GLU A 51 -10.47 -18.47 25.98
C GLU A 51 -11.12 -17.14 26.34
N GLU A 52 -10.33 -16.08 26.48
CA GLU A 52 -10.82 -14.72 26.77
C GLU A 52 -11.72 -14.20 25.63
N MET A 53 -11.28 -14.35 24.37
CA MET A 53 -12.07 -13.96 23.20
C MET A 53 -13.42 -14.69 23.13
N ARG A 54 -13.46 -15.96 23.53
CA ARG A 54 -14.73 -16.72 23.62
C ARG A 54 -15.60 -16.21 24.76
N ALA A 55 -15.01 -15.88 25.91
CA ALA A 55 -15.75 -15.39 27.07
C ALA A 55 -16.47 -14.07 26.78
N ILE A 56 -15.89 -13.20 25.94
CA ILE A 56 -16.46 -11.89 25.60
C ILE A 56 -17.39 -11.89 24.37
N GLN A 57 -17.56 -13.02 23.69
CA GLN A 57 -18.29 -13.10 22.41
C GLN A 57 -19.76 -12.71 22.50
N PHE A 58 -20.39 -12.85 23.66
CA PHE A 58 -21.80 -12.54 23.89
C PHE A 58 -22.05 -11.43 24.92
N ASN A 59 -20.99 -10.70 25.29
CA ASN A 59 -21.06 -9.66 26.33
C ASN A 59 -21.21 -8.23 25.75
N GLY A 60 -21.60 -8.10 24.47
CA GLY A 60 -21.72 -6.80 23.81
C GLY A 60 -20.39 -6.11 23.49
N SER A 61 -19.31 -6.88 23.36
CA SER A 61 -17.99 -6.36 22.99
C SER A 61 -17.91 -5.94 21.51
N CYS A 62 -16.99 -5.04 21.19
CA CYS A 62 -16.71 -4.60 19.81
C CYS A 62 -15.76 -5.54 19.06
N GLN A 63 -15.60 -6.80 19.48
CA GLN A 63 -14.58 -7.71 18.94
C GLN A 63 -14.66 -7.93 17.42
N SER A 64 -15.85 -7.82 16.82
CA SER A 64 -16.05 -7.97 15.37
C SER A 64 -15.70 -6.71 14.57
N ALA A 65 -15.42 -5.59 15.24
CA ALA A 65 -15.00 -4.34 14.61
C ALA A 65 -13.50 -4.27 14.33
N TYR A 66 -12.75 -5.31 14.73
CA TYR A 66 -11.30 -5.38 14.60
C TYR A 66 -10.84 -6.44 13.60
N HIS A 67 -9.66 -6.19 13.03
CA HIS A 67 -8.90 -7.09 12.18
C HIS A 67 -7.73 -7.68 12.99
N TYR A 68 -7.66 -9.01 13.10
CA TYR A 68 -6.64 -9.69 13.91
C TYR A 68 -5.50 -10.22 13.04
N VAL A 69 -4.34 -9.59 13.12
CA VAL A 69 -3.17 -9.96 12.33
C VAL A 69 -2.31 -10.96 13.09
N THR A 70 -2.29 -12.22 12.67
CA THR A 70 -1.46 -13.26 13.30
C THR A 70 -0.03 -13.16 12.78
N ALA A 71 0.88 -12.61 13.59
CA ALA A 71 2.26 -12.32 13.21
C ALA A 71 3.30 -12.88 14.21
N CYS A 72 2.98 -14.01 14.84
CA CYS A 72 3.92 -14.72 15.73
C CYS A 72 5.05 -15.38 14.91
N THR A 73 6.20 -15.58 15.54
CA THR A 73 7.38 -16.24 14.96
C THR A 73 7.09 -17.71 14.62
N ALA A 74 6.38 -18.41 15.52
CA ALA A 74 6.06 -19.82 15.32
C ALA A 74 4.81 -20.02 14.44
N LYS A 75 4.98 -20.72 13.32
CA LYS A 75 3.89 -20.97 12.35
C LYS A 75 2.66 -21.64 12.99
N TRP A 76 2.87 -22.64 13.86
CA TRP A 76 1.77 -23.40 14.46
C TRP A 76 0.86 -22.52 15.36
N ILE A 77 1.40 -21.47 15.98
CA ILE A 77 0.61 -20.51 16.77
C ILE A 77 -0.30 -19.70 15.84
N ASN A 78 0.26 -19.21 14.73
CA ASN A 78 -0.50 -18.46 13.74
C ASN A 78 -1.62 -19.32 13.13
N ASP A 79 -1.31 -20.56 12.73
CA ASP A 79 -2.30 -21.49 12.16
C ASP A 79 -3.45 -21.74 13.15
N LYS A 80 -3.15 -21.91 14.44
CA LYS A 80 -4.13 -22.07 15.52
C LYS A 80 -5.05 -20.85 15.68
N LEU A 81 -4.46 -19.65 15.74
CA LEU A 81 -5.22 -18.40 15.84
C LEU A 81 -6.11 -18.17 14.61
N GLN A 82 -5.59 -18.45 13.41
CA GLN A 82 -6.35 -18.34 12.15
C GLN A 82 -7.56 -19.29 12.12
N THR A 83 -7.39 -20.55 12.55
CA THR A 83 -8.51 -21.48 12.68
C THR A 83 -9.56 -20.94 13.65
N PHE A 84 -9.15 -20.42 14.81
CA PHE A 84 -10.07 -19.83 15.76
C PHE A 84 -10.86 -18.65 15.18
N PHE A 85 -10.20 -17.66 14.57
CA PHE A 85 -10.90 -16.50 14.02
C PHE A 85 -11.93 -16.89 12.96
N LYS A 86 -11.57 -17.84 12.08
CA LYS A 86 -12.48 -18.38 11.08
C LYS A 86 -13.71 -19.03 11.72
N ASP A 87 -13.52 -19.88 12.73
CA ASP A 87 -14.61 -20.59 13.40
C ASP A 87 -15.49 -19.64 14.22
N ALA A 88 -14.92 -18.57 14.77
CA ALA A 88 -15.62 -17.54 15.53
C ALA A 88 -16.30 -16.48 14.65
N GLY A 89 -16.08 -16.48 13.32
CA GLY A 89 -16.60 -15.47 12.41
C GLY A 89 -15.93 -14.10 12.55
N LEU A 90 -14.69 -14.05 13.04
CA LEU A 90 -13.87 -12.85 13.20
C LEU A 90 -12.92 -12.68 12.01
N ASP A 91 -12.52 -11.43 11.72
CA ASP A 91 -11.60 -11.15 10.60
C ASP A 91 -10.13 -11.40 11.01
N GLY A 92 -9.70 -12.65 10.83
CA GLY A 92 -8.30 -13.06 10.96
C GLY A 92 -7.50 -12.83 9.67
N LYS A 93 -6.36 -12.14 9.78
CA LYS A 93 -5.44 -11.85 8.66
C LYS A 93 -4.08 -12.46 8.88
N ALA A 94 -3.52 -13.09 7.85
CA ALA A 94 -2.22 -13.73 7.93
C ALA A 94 -1.08 -12.69 7.94
N GLY A 95 -0.27 -12.70 8.99
CA GLY A 95 0.86 -11.77 9.19
C GLY A 95 2.19 -12.45 9.55
N TRP A 96 2.30 -13.78 9.53
CA TRP A 96 3.49 -14.50 10.02
C TRP A 96 4.81 -14.12 9.31
N GLN A 97 4.75 -13.58 8.09
CA GLN A 97 5.92 -13.12 7.33
C GLN A 97 6.35 -11.69 7.68
N LEU A 98 5.56 -10.94 8.44
CA LEU A 98 5.78 -9.51 8.67
C LEU A 98 7.09 -9.27 9.40
N PHE A 99 7.29 -10.03 10.49
CA PHE A 99 8.39 -9.90 11.43
C PHE A 99 9.34 -11.10 11.48
N LYS A 100 9.07 -12.15 10.70
CA LYS A 100 9.94 -13.33 10.65
C LYS A 100 11.36 -12.91 10.25
N GLU A 101 12.35 -13.29 11.07
CA GLU A 101 13.78 -12.97 10.88
C GLU A 101 14.06 -11.45 10.86
N LYS A 102 13.19 -10.66 11.51
CA LYS A 102 13.32 -9.20 11.63
C LYS A 102 13.23 -8.72 13.08
N GLU A 103 13.84 -9.44 14.01
CA GLU A 103 13.85 -9.12 15.43
C GLU A 103 14.47 -7.74 15.71
N TYR A 104 15.35 -7.26 14.83
CA TYR A 104 15.92 -5.91 14.91
C TYR A 104 14.86 -4.80 14.85
N LEU A 105 13.68 -5.06 14.27
CA LEU A 105 12.57 -4.12 14.25
C LEU A 105 11.97 -3.87 15.65
N GLY A 106 12.35 -4.65 16.67
CA GLY A 106 12.01 -4.33 18.06
C GLY A 106 12.72 -3.08 18.60
N LYS A 107 13.82 -2.63 17.98
CA LYS A 107 14.53 -1.42 18.40
C LYS A 107 13.78 -0.17 17.97
N LEU A 108 13.57 0.77 18.89
CA LEU A 108 12.88 2.04 18.63
C LEU A 108 13.54 2.90 17.54
N ASP A 109 14.86 2.77 17.33
CA ASP A 109 15.56 3.44 16.21
C ASP A 109 14.96 3.07 14.84
N ASN A 110 14.31 1.90 14.74
CA ASN A 110 13.68 1.38 13.53
C ASN A 110 12.18 1.70 13.45
N GLN A 111 11.64 2.55 14.33
CA GLN A 111 10.21 2.90 14.38
C GLN A 111 9.65 3.31 13.01
N LYS A 112 10.37 4.17 12.26
CA LYS A 112 9.92 4.60 10.92
C LYS A 112 9.80 3.45 9.92
N GLU A 113 10.64 2.43 10.06
CA GLU A 113 10.57 1.23 9.22
C GLU A 113 9.37 0.38 9.60
N VAL A 114 9.09 0.25 10.90
CA VAL A 114 7.89 -0.42 11.44
C VAL A 114 6.62 0.29 10.97
N GLU A 115 6.52 1.61 11.11
CA GLU A 115 5.39 2.43 10.62
C GLU A 115 5.11 2.15 9.14
N LYS A 116 6.13 2.23 8.29
CA LYS A 116 5.99 1.97 6.85
C LYS A 116 5.60 0.53 6.55
N LEU A 117 6.14 -0.44 7.29
CA LEU A 117 5.83 -1.86 7.11
C LEU A 117 4.35 -2.15 7.45
N LEU A 118 3.86 -1.60 8.56
CA LEU A 118 2.48 -1.74 9.02
C LEU A 118 1.50 -1.03 8.10
N GLU A 119 1.80 0.20 7.70
CA GLU A 119 1.02 0.97 6.73
C GLU A 119 0.89 0.20 5.41
N GLN A 120 2.00 -0.30 4.86
CA GLN A 120 1.98 -1.11 3.63
C GLN A 120 1.22 -2.42 3.78
N TYR A 121 1.17 -3.00 4.97
CA TYR A 121 0.38 -4.20 5.23
C TYR A 121 -1.11 -3.87 5.21
N ILE A 122 -1.51 -2.88 6.00
CA ILE A 122 -2.91 -2.43 6.14
C ILE A 122 -3.45 -1.95 4.80
N LEU A 123 -2.67 -1.14 4.06
CA LEU A 123 -3.03 -0.68 2.72
C LEU A 123 -3.35 -1.82 1.73
N ARG A 124 -2.86 -3.05 1.93
CA ARG A 124 -3.24 -4.18 1.04
C ARG A 124 -4.68 -4.64 1.24
N PHE A 125 -5.27 -4.35 2.40
CA PHE A 125 -6.61 -4.78 2.79
C PHE A 125 -7.61 -3.63 2.83
N GLU A 126 -7.14 -2.42 3.17
CA GLU A 126 -7.94 -1.20 3.30
C GLU A 126 -7.99 -0.38 2.02
N ARG A 127 -7.19 -0.74 1.01
CA ARG A 127 -7.42 -0.22 -0.34
C ARG A 127 -8.84 -0.56 -0.75
N ASP A 128 -9.63 0.48 -0.99
CA ASP A 128 -10.99 0.36 -1.50
C ASP A 128 -10.92 -0.54 -2.76
N PRO A 129 -11.74 -1.59 -2.88
CA PRO A 129 -11.92 -2.31 -4.14
C PRO A 129 -12.30 -1.39 -5.32
N LYS A 130 -12.65 -0.12 -5.05
CA LYS A 130 -12.79 0.93 -6.08
C LYS A 130 -11.45 1.49 -6.61
N GLU A 131 -10.36 1.41 -5.85
CA GLU A 131 -9.02 1.84 -6.28
C GLU A 131 -8.29 0.76 -7.10
N GLU A 132 -8.61 -0.51 -6.89
CA GLU A 132 -8.19 -1.59 -7.79
C GLU A 132 -9.33 -1.96 -8.73
N PRO A 133 -9.23 -1.64 -10.03
CA PRO A 133 -10.30 -1.91 -10.96
C PRO A 133 -10.61 -3.40 -11.03
N GLU A 134 -11.90 -3.76 -11.01
CA GLU A 134 -12.32 -5.14 -11.22
C GLU A 134 -11.68 -5.68 -12.50
N LEU A 135 -10.76 -6.64 -12.37
CA LEU A 135 -9.98 -7.15 -13.49
C LEU A 135 -10.88 -7.65 -14.63
N SER A 136 -12.07 -8.16 -14.29
CA SER A 136 -13.09 -8.62 -15.23
C SER A 136 -13.37 -7.61 -16.34
N ARG A 137 -13.39 -6.30 -16.03
CA ARG A 137 -13.69 -5.26 -17.02
C ARG A 137 -12.66 -5.17 -18.14
N PHE A 138 -11.42 -5.58 -17.87
CA PHE A 138 -10.33 -5.60 -18.85
C PHE A 138 -10.25 -6.89 -19.65
N HIS A 139 -11.19 -7.82 -19.48
CA HIS A 139 -11.12 -9.12 -20.13
C HIS A 139 -12.38 -9.41 -20.96
N LEU A 140 -12.21 -10.23 -21.99
CA LEU A 140 -13.31 -10.81 -22.75
C LEU A 140 -13.58 -12.20 -22.20
N PHE A 141 -14.86 -12.53 -22.04
CA PHE A 141 -15.29 -13.84 -21.57
C PHE A 141 -16.04 -14.58 -22.67
N ASP A 142 -15.89 -15.91 -22.73
CA ASP A 142 -16.74 -16.77 -23.54
C ASP A 142 -18.12 -16.99 -22.88
N ALA A 143 -19.02 -17.68 -23.57
CA ALA A 143 -20.36 -17.99 -23.05
C ALA A 143 -20.35 -18.91 -21.80
N LYS A 144 -19.21 -19.52 -21.46
CA LYS A 144 -19.01 -20.38 -20.29
C LYS A 144 -18.33 -19.63 -19.13
N GLY A 145 -17.97 -18.36 -19.31
CA GLY A 145 -17.30 -17.54 -18.30
C GLY A 145 -15.77 -17.69 -18.28
N ASN A 146 -15.15 -18.35 -19.26
CA ASN A 146 -13.69 -18.42 -19.34
C ASN A 146 -13.12 -17.18 -20.04
N VAL A 147 -11.91 -16.77 -19.64
CA VAL A 147 -11.22 -15.64 -20.27
C VAL A 147 -10.78 -16.02 -21.69
N LYS A 148 -11.25 -15.25 -22.67
CA LYS A 148 -10.93 -15.38 -24.10
C LYS A 148 -9.79 -14.44 -24.53
N GLY A 149 -9.57 -13.36 -23.79
CA GLY A 149 -8.51 -12.39 -24.09
C GLY A 149 -8.61 -11.12 -23.26
N VAL A 150 -7.70 -10.18 -23.54
CA VAL A 150 -7.59 -8.89 -22.86
C VAL A 150 -8.17 -7.78 -23.74
N ARG A 151 -8.89 -6.84 -23.13
CA ARG A 151 -9.39 -5.62 -23.75
C ARG A 151 -8.33 -4.53 -23.60
N ASP A 152 -7.40 -4.50 -24.55
CA ASP A 152 -6.23 -3.62 -24.46
C ASP A 152 -6.60 -2.14 -24.25
N MET A 153 -7.61 -1.64 -24.97
CA MET A 153 -8.02 -0.23 -24.88
C MET A 153 -8.63 0.13 -23.52
N GLU A 154 -9.36 -0.77 -22.87
CA GLU A 154 -9.91 -0.51 -21.52
C GLU A 154 -8.79 -0.32 -20.49
N ILE A 155 -7.69 -1.05 -20.66
CA ILE A 155 -6.48 -0.87 -19.83
C ILE A 155 -5.82 0.48 -20.15
N VAL A 156 -5.70 0.83 -21.44
CA VAL A 156 -5.12 2.11 -21.86
C VAL A 156 -5.93 3.28 -21.30
N ASP A 157 -7.24 3.30 -21.50
CA ASP A 157 -8.13 4.37 -21.06
C ASP A 157 -8.07 4.51 -19.53
N TYR A 158 -8.12 3.39 -18.81
CA TYR A 158 -7.95 3.40 -17.35
C TYR A 158 -6.63 4.03 -16.91
N LEU A 159 -5.51 3.65 -17.52
CA LEU A 159 -4.20 4.18 -17.15
C LEU A 159 -4.09 5.68 -17.46
N VAL A 160 -4.64 6.13 -18.59
CA VAL A 160 -4.68 7.56 -18.95
C VAL A 160 -5.50 8.37 -17.94
N GLU A 161 -6.58 7.82 -17.43
CA GLU A 161 -7.48 8.50 -16.48
C GLU A 161 -6.97 8.45 -15.03
N ASN A 162 -6.26 7.39 -14.64
CA ASN A 162 -5.98 7.10 -13.23
C ASN A 162 -4.48 7.13 -12.87
N VAL A 163 -3.60 7.40 -13.83
CA VAL A 163 -2.16 7.51 -13.58
C VAL A 163 -1.69 8.88 -14.02
N GLN A 164 -1.00 9.57 -13.11
CA GLN A 164 -0.33 10.83 -13.43
C GLN A 164 1.00 10.53 -14.13
N PHE A 165 0.97 10.58 -15.46
CA PHE A 165 2.14 10.39 -16.32
C PHE A 165 2.01 11.20 -17.62
N PHE A 166 3.11 11.38 -18.32
CA PHE A 166 3.13 11.88 -19.69
C PHE A 166 4.24 11.21 -20.50
N VAL A 167 4.27 11.46 -21.82
CA VAL A 167 5.29 10.93 -22.73
C VAL A 167 5.93 12.08 -23.50
N VAL A 168 7.26 12.15 -23.48
CA VAL A 168 8.05 13.05 -24.34
C VAL A 168 8.80 12.20 -25.35
N GLY A 169 8.53 12.39 -26.63
CA GLY A 169 9.01 11.50 -27.68
C GLY A 169 8.47 10.08 -27.49
N ILE A 170 9.32 9.15 -27.07
CA ILE A 170 8.95 7.75 -26.75
C ILE A 170 9.12 7.42 -25.26
N THR A 171 9.55 8.40 -24.47
CA THR A 171 9.97 8.20 -23.09
C THR A 171 8.83 8.60 -22.14
N PRO A 172 8.26 7.65 -21.38
CA PRO A 172 7.28 7.97 -20.36
C PRO A 172 7.93 8.57 -19.11
N TYR A 173 7.21 9.48 -18.47
CA TYR A 173 7.53 10.08 -17.19
C TYR A 173 6.35 9.93 -16.25
N TYR A 174 6.57 9.49 -15.02
CA TYR A 174 5.53 9.32 -14.01
C TYR A 174 5.74 10.28 -12.85
N TYR A 175 4.65 10.74 -12.26
CA TYR A 175 4.69 11.63 -11.12
C TYR A 175 5.02 10.87 -9.83
N GLU A 176 5.98 11.37 -9.07
CA GLU A 176 6.34 10.90 -7.74
C GLU A 176 6.81 12.09 -6.88
N HIS A 177 6.06 12.41 -5.82
CA HIS A 177 6.43 13.40 -4.81
C HIS A 177 6.93 14.75 -5.37
N GLY A 178 6.17 15.36 -6.30
CA GLY A 178 6.48 16.68 -6.83
C GLY A 178 7.39 16.73 -8.04
N VAL A 179 7.76 15.57 -8.59
CA VAL A 179 8.60 15.49 -9.78
C VAL A 179 8.13 14.36 -10.68
N PHE A 180 8.26 14.59 -11.99
CA PHE A 180 8.09 13.58 -13.01
C PHE A 180 9.44 12.94 -13.30
N LEU A 181 9.52 11.65 -13.01
CA LEU A 181 10.73 10.87 -13.17
C LEU A 181 10.63 10.03 -14.43
N GLU A 182 11.75 9.90 -15.13
CA GLU A 182 11.83 9.06 -16.32
C GLU A 182 11.56 7.59 -15.97
N ASP A 183 10.65 6.95 -16.71
CA ASP A 183 10.44 5.50 -16.65
C ASP A 183 11.26 4.85 -17.76
N HIS A 184 12.55 4.68 -17.49
CA HIS A 184 13.48 4.02 -18.40
C HIS A 184 12.92 2.67 -18.86
N ASP A 185 12.92 2.47 -20.18
CA ASP A 185 12.34 1.29 -20.85
C ASP A 185 10.87 0.99 -20.53
N GLY A 186 10.13 1.92 -19.89
CA GLY A 186 8.74 1.75 -19.52
C GLY A 186 8.50 0.67 -18.46
N VAL A 187 9.48 0.37 -17.60
CA VAL A 187 9.40 -0.72 -16.62
C VAL A 187 8.22 -0.54 -15.67
N ARG A 188 8.01 0.67 -15.15
CA ARG A 188 6.92 0.97 -14.21
C ARG A 188 5.56 0.92 -14.90
N MET A 189 5.45 1.44 -16.12
CA MET A 189 4.21 1.36 -16.91
C MET A 189 3.86 -0.09 -17.27
N LYS A 190 4.83 -0.89 -17.72
CA LYS A 190 4.63 -2.32 -18.01
C LYS A 190 4.20 -3.09 -16.76
N TYR A 191 4.77 -2.77 -15.60
CA TYR A 191 4.37 -3.36 -14.33
C TYR A 191 2.92 -3.00 -13.95
N ARG A 192 2.50 -1.74 -14.14
CA ARG A 192 1.09 -1.33 -13.93
C ARG A 192 0.14 -2.04 -14.89
N ILE A 193 0.49 -2.16 -16.17
CA ILE A 193 -0.30 -2.93 -17.15
C ILE A 193 -0.44 -4.39 -16.70
N GLN A 194 0.66 -5.03 -16.26
CA GLN A 194 0.65 -6.42 -15.81
C GLN A 194 -0.34 -6.65 -14.65
N LYS A 195 -0.49 -5.68 -13.73
CA LYS A 195 -1.44 -5.78 -12.62
C LYS A 195 -2.91 -5.76 -13.04
N LEU A 196 -3.21 -5.27 -14.24
CA LEU A 196 -4.57 -5.15 -14.77
C LEU A 196 -4.98 -6.37 -15.61
N ILE A 197 -4.12 -7.39 -15.66
CA ILE A 197 -4.30 -8.62 -16.44
C ILE A 197 -4.35 -9.81 -15.49
N TYR A 198 -5.27 -10.75 -15.69
CA TYR A 198 -5.30 -11.99 -14.91
C TYR A 198 -3.99 -12.77 -15.09
N ARG A 199 -3.50 -13.40 -14.01
CA ARG A 199 -2.16 -14.03 -13.98
C ARG A 199 -1.93 -15.05 -15.09
N ASP A 200 -2.95 -15.82 -15.46
CA ASP A 200 -2.93 -16.83 -16.53
C ASP A 200 -2.93 -16.21 -17.94
N GLN A 201 -3.32 -14.94 -18.06
CA GLN A 201 -3.32 -14.17 -19.31
C GLN A 201 -2.09 -13.26 -19.46
N VAL A 202 -1.22 -13.19 -18.44
CA VAL A 202 0.00 -12.38 -18.48
C VAL A 202 0.98 -12.99 -19.49
N GLN A 203 1.13 -12.30 -20.63
CA GLN A 203 2.09 -12.63 -21.66
C GLN A 203 2.87 -11.39 -22.07
N SER A 204 4.17 -11.53 -22.32
CA SER A 204 5.05 -10.42 -22.74
C SER A 204 4.52 -9.70 -23.99
N GLY A 205 4.00 -10.44 -24.96
CA GLY A 205 3.39 -9.88 -26.17
C GLY A 205 2.16 -9.00 -25.89
N VAL A 206 1.33 -9.38 -24.91
CA VAL A 206 0.14 -8.62 -24.51
C VAL A 206 0.56 -7.33 -23.81
N ILE A 207 1.47 -7.41 -22.82
CA ILE A 207 2.00 -6.24 -22.12
C ILE A 207 2.64 -5.26 -23.10
N LYS A 208 3.48 -5.76 -24.02
CA LYS A 208 4.16 -4.93 -25.01
C LYS A 208 3.17 -4.23 -25.95
N ARG A 209 2.13 -4.94 -26.39
CA ARG A 209 1.09 -4.37 -27.27
C ARG A 209 0.31 -3.27 -26.58
N ILE A 210 -0.13 -3.48 -25.33
CA ILE A 210 -0.84 -2.49 -24.54
C ILE A 210 0.06 -1.28 -24.22
N TYR A 211 1.32 -1.53 -23.83
CA TYR A 211 2.28 -0.47 -23.57
C TYR A 211 2.50 0.41 -24.80
N ASN A 212 2.68 -0.20 -25.97
CA ASN A 212 2.83 0.54 -27.22
C ASN A 212 1.60 1.37 -27.53
N LEU A 213 0.39 0.82 -27.34
CA LEU A 213 -0.86 1.58 -27.52
C LEU A 213 -0.97 2.76 -26.54
N LEU A 214 -0.55 2.56 -25.28
CA LEU A 214 -0.57 3.59 -24.23
C LEU A 214 0.33 4.77 -24.58
N ILE A 215 1.59 4.52 -24.95
CA ILE A 215 2.55 5.60 -25.21
C ILE A 215 2.32 6.32 -26.53
N THR A 216 1.46 5.78 -27.41
CA THR A 216 1.06 6.43 -28.66
C THR A 216 -0.19 7.31 -28.52
N GLN A 217 -0.81 7.37 -27.34
CA GLN A 217 -2.02 8.17 -27.14
C GLN A 217 -1.70 9.67 -27.21
N PRO A 218 -2.30 10.45 -28.13
CA PRO A 218 -1.99 11.88 -28.25
C PRO A 218 -2.20 12.67 -26.95
N LYS A 219 -3.17 12.26 -26.12
CA LYS A 219 -3.51 12.93 -24.86
C LYS A 219 -2.39 12.93 -23.83
N VAL A 220 -1.52 11.92 -23.85
CA VAL A 220 -0.41 11.78 -22.89
C VAL A 220 0.88 12.41 -23.38
N HIS A 221 0.95 12.80 -24.66
CA HIS A 221 2.14 13.43 -25.20
C HIS A 221 2.31 14.86 -24.72
N ARG A 222 3.54 15.23 -24.39
CA ARG A 222 3.97 16.58 -24.10
C ARG A 222 5.24 16.90 -24.87
N GLU A 223 5.36 18.15 -25.27
CA GLU A 223 6.56 18.68 -25.89
C GLU A 223 7.55 19.17 -24.83
N ALA A 224 8.84 19.18 -25.16
CA ALA A 224 9.89 19.58 -24.20
C ALA A 224 9.70 21.00 -23.66
N TYR A 225 9.15 21.92 -24.46
CA TYR A 225 8.86 23.30 -24.04
C TYR A 225 7.66 23.41 -23.10
N GLU A 226 6.87 22.35 -22.93
CA GLU A 226 5.74 22.30 -22.01
C GLU A 226 6.14 21.84 -20.60
N LEU A 227 7.40 21.46 -20.40
CA LEU A 227 7.90 20.95 -19.12
C LEU A 227 8.34 22.11 -18.22
N ASN A 228 8.37 21.85 -16.91
CA ASN A 228 8.80 22.81 -15.90
C ASN A 228 8.04 24.15 -15.95
N LYS A 229 6.71 24.09 -16.03
CA LYS A 229 5.79 25.25 -16.09
C LYS A 229 5.64 26.00 -14.77
N GLN A 230 6.32 25.59 -13.71
CA GLN A 230 6.36 26.38 -12.47
C GLN A 230 7.01 27.76 -12.72
N PRO A 231 6.67 28.79 -11.94
CA PRO A 231 7.38 30.07 -11.98
C PRO A 231 8.91 29.89 -11.90
N VAL A 232 9.64 30.58 -12.77
CA VAL A 232 11.11 30.43 -12.94
C VAL A 232 11.90 30.59 -11.64
N ARG A 233 11.38 31.40 -10.71
CA ARG A 233 12.03 31.67 -9.42
C ARG A 233 11.81 30.58 -8.38
N TRP A 234 10.82 29.71 -8.57
CA TRP A 234 10.51 28.65 -7.61
C TRP A 234 11.51 27.52 -7.70
N ILE A 235 11.93 27.03 -6.53
CA ILE A 235 12.88 25.94 -6.41
C ILE A 235 12.14 24.70 -5.92
N ASN A 236 12.17 23.63 -6.71
CA ASN A 236 11.51 22.37 -6.34
C ASN A 236 12.39 21.55 -5.38
N PHE A 237 12.00 21.50 -4.11
CA PHE A 237 12.59 20.63 -3.09
C PHE A 237 11.71 19.41 -2.85
N LYS A 238 12.23 18.43 -2.12
CA LYS A 238 11.51 17.18 -1.80
C LYS A 238 10.20 17.40 -1.05
N ASN A 239 10.09 18.49 -0.28
CA ASN A 239 8.94 18.81 0.56
C ASN A 239 8.06 19.96 0.02
N GLY A 240 8.32 20.46 -1.18
CA GLY A 240 7.50 21.49 -1.81
C GLY A 240 8.28 22.42 -2.75
N TYR A 241 7.59 23.38 -3.34
CA TYR A 241 8.22 24.49 -4.07
C TYR A 241 8.53 25.63 -3.12
N TYR A 242 9.79 26.07 -3.06
CA TYR A 242 10.18 27.25 -2.31
C TYR A 242 10.13 28.50 -3.19
N ASP A 243 9.45 29.56 -2.75
CA ASP A 243 9.53 30.88 -3.36
C ASP A 243 10.49 31.78 -2.56
N PRO A 244 11.70 32.07 -3.08
CA PRO A 244 12.69 32.88 -2.36
C PRO A 244 12.31 34.35 -2.19
N VAL A 245 11.27 34.83 -2.89
CA VAL A 245 10.79 36.22 -2.77
C VAL A 245 9.83 36.37 -1.60
N THR A 246 8.93 35.40 -1.41
CA THR A 246 7.95 35.43 -0.30
C THR A 246 8.45 34.70 0.94
N GLY A 247 9.44 33.82 0.79
CA GLY A 247 9.93 32.95 1.87
C GLY A 247 9.03 31.73 2.13
N GLU A 248 8.05 31.48 1.26
CA GLU A 248 7.03 30.45 1.49
C GLU A 248 7.38 29.10 0.85
N MET A 249 6.96 28.03 1.53
CA MET A 249 6.91 26.68 0.97
C MET A 249 5.50 26.40 0.46
N LEU A 250 5.40 26.07 -0.82
CA LEU A 250 4.16 25.76 -1.52
C LEU A 250 4.07 24.26 -1.78
N GLU A 251 2.86 23.73 -1.76
CA GLU A 251 2.61 22.32 -2.08
C GLU A 251 2.96 22.02 -3.54
N HIS A 252 3.35 20.77 -3.80
CA HIS A 252 3.60 20.32 -5.15
C HIS A 252 2.32 20.24 -5.97
N ASN A 253 2.43 20.57 -7.25
CA ASN A 253 1.34 20.45 -8.21
C ASN A 253 1.87 19.77 -9.49
N PRO A 254 1.32 18.59 -9.86
CA PRO A 254 1.72 17.87 -11.08
C PRO A 254 1.46 18.65 -12.37
N ASP A 255 0.55 19.63 -12.39
CA ASP A 255 0.24 20.43 -13.59
C ASP A 255 1.43 21.26 -14.08
N TYR A 256 2.44 21.48 -13.22
CA TYR A 256 3.69 22.14 -13.62
C TYR A 256 4.64 21.25 -14.43
N LEU A 257 4.39 19.94 -14.52
CA LEU A 257 5.20 19.00 -15.31
C LEU A 257 6.71 19.12 -14.99
N THR A 258 7.03 19.30 -13.72
CA THR A 258 8.41 19.50 -13.27
C THR A 258 9.17 18.18 -13.33
N ILE A 259 10.31 18.16 -14.01
CA ILE A 259 11.19 16.97 -14.12
C ILE A 259 12.48 17.09 -13.30
N ASN A 260 12.68 18.23 -12.65
CA ASN A 260 13.85 18.53 -11.82
C ASN A 260 13.42 18.76 -10.38
N GLN A 261 14.08 18.09 -9.44
CA GLN A 261 13.86 18.27 -8.02
C GLN A 261 15.19 18.16 -7.28
N ILE A 262 15.40 19.04 -6.31
CA ILE A 262 16.49 18.91 -5.34
C ILE A 262 16.10 17.79 -4.36
N PRO A 263 16.90 16.72 -4.24
CA PRO A 263 16.52 15.51 -3.49
C PRO A 263 16.61 15.67 -1.96
N PHE A 264 16.50 16.90 -1.45
CA PHE A 264 16.55 17.24 -0.04
C PHE A 264 15.35 18.12 0.32
N PRO A 265 14.80 18.01 1.55
CA PRO A 265 13.82 18.97 2.04
C PRO A 265 14.48 20.30 2.37
N TYR A 266 13.72 21.39 2.26
CA TYR A 266 14.15 22.74 2.66
C TYR A 266 13.13 23.35 3.62
N TYR A 267 13.63 23.97 4.68
CA TYR A 267 12.82 24.62 5.71
C TYR A 267 13.30 26.08 5.81
N PRO A 268 12.53 27.05 5.30
CA PRO A 268 12.85 28.46 5.43
C PRO A 268 12.93 28.89 6.90
N GLU A 269 13.77 29.88 7.21
CA GLU A 269 13.88 30.50 8.55
C GLU A 269 12.74 31.46 8.85
#